data_AF-A0A8J5MU97-F1
#
_entry.id   AF-A0A8J5MU97-F1
#
_cell.length_a   1.000
_cell.length_b   1.000
_cell.length_c   1.000
_cell.angle_alpha   90.00
_cell.angle_beta   90.00
_cell.angle_gamma   90.00
#
_symmetry.space_group_name_H-M   'P 1'
#
loop_
_entity.id
_entity.type
_entity.pdbx_description
1 polymer ?
#
loop_
_entity_poly.entity_id
_entity_poly.type
_entity_poly.pdbx_seq_one_letter_code
_entity_poly.pdbx_strand_id
1 'polypeptide(L)'
;MGSRCVLVVVVSHDPVFLATFAEWSLKGRLLVWATKLMVVTSLPLPKLHSLLSSHWTFSMMNTILFNLDDSPPNLRVSVYTHLPYTQEGAQMVGVASWTPQRGLVVREGRSLFPPKFFK
;
A
#
# COMPACT_ATOMS: atom_id res chain seq x y z
N MET A 1 -7.16 -14.31 -23.93
CA MET A 1 -6.61 -12.93 -23.96
C MET A 1 -5.99 -12.64 -22.60
N GLY A 2 -4.66 -12.47 -22.52
CA GLY A 2 -3.98 -12.22 -21.25
C GLY A 2 -4.38 -10.86 -20.69
N SER A 3 -4.93 -10.84 -19.47
CA SER A 3 -5.22 -9.60 -18.74
C SER A 3 -3.90 -8.87 -18.48
N ARG A 4 -3.72 -7.67 -19.05
CA ARG A 4 -2.53 -6.84 -18.77
C ARG A 4 -2.62 -6.38 -17.32
N CYS A 5 -1.73 -6.90 -16.47
CA CYS A 5 -1.60 -6.41 -15.10
C CYS A 5 -0.93 -5.03 -15.15
N VAL A 6 -1.69 -3.98 -14.84
CA VAL A 6 -1.18 -2.60 -14.76
C VAL A 6 -0.68 -2.36 -13.35
N LEU A 7 0.55 -1.88 -13.21
CA LEU A 7 1.13 -1.39 -11.96
C LEU A 7 1.18 0.13 -12.01
N VAL A 8 0.55 0.79 -11.05
CA VAL A 8 0.62 2.24 -10.85
C VAL A 8 1.50 2.50 -9.64
N VAL A 9 2.54 3.31 -9.80
CA VAL A 9 3.45 3.71 -8.73
C VAL A 9 3.24 5.19 -8.43
N VAL A 10 2.99 5.50 -7.17
CA VAL A 10 2.81 6.87 -6.68
C VAL A 10 3.86 7.13 -5.62
N VAL A 11 4.78 8.06 -5.90
CA VAL A 11 5.82 8.48 -4.96
C VAL A 11 5.45 9.86 -4.45
N SER A 12 5.11 9.99 -3.18
CA SER A 12 4.82 11.29 -2.57
C SER A 12 4.92 11.23 -1.04
N HIS A 13 5.41 12.32 -0.47
CA HIS A 13 5.45 12.56 0.97
C HIS A 13 4.38 13.55 1.43
N ASP A 14 3.61 14.12 0.48
CA ASP A 14 2.52 15.04 0.76
C ASP A 14 1.21 14.26 0.97
N PRO A 15 0.63 14.26 2.19
CA PRO A 15 -0.61 13.56 2.46
C PRO A 15 -1.80 14.16 1.70
N VAL A 16 -1.78 15.47 1.39
CA VAL A 16 -2.86 16.13 0.63
C VAL A 16 -2.88 15.62 -0.79
N PHE A 17 -1.70 15.54 -1.43
CA PHE A 17 -1.57 14.92 -2.74
C PHE A 17 -2.06 13.47 -2.76
N LEU A 18 -1.66 12.64 -1.79
CA LEU A 18 -2.06 11.23 -1.75
C LEU A 18 -3.57 11.05 -1.58
N ALA A 19 -4.19 11.85 -0.70
CA ALA A 19 -5.65 11.88 -0.54
C ALA A 19 -6.35 12.30 -1.83
N THR A 20 -5.89 13.41 -2.43
CA THR A 20 -6.41 13.94 -3.70
C THR A 20 -6.30 12.89 -4.81
N PHE A 21 -5.14 12.23 -4.93
CA PHE A 21 -4.92 11.15 -5.88
C PHE A 21 -5.92 10.01 -5.67
N ALA A 22 -6.14 9.59 -4.42
CA ALA A 22 -7.07 8.51 -4.10
C ALA A 22 -8.51 8.85 -4.53
N GLU A 23 -8.96 10.08 -4.25
CA GLU A 23 -10.28 10.56 -4.64
C GLU A 23 -10.46 10.63 -6.16
N TRP A 24 -9.52 11.26 -6.86
CA TRP A 24 -9.60 11.41 -8.31
C TRP A 24 -9.44 10.07 -9.03
N SER A 25 -8.62 9.16 -8.51
CA SER A 25 -8.49 7.81 -9.04
C SER A 25 -9.80 7.04 -8.97
N LEU A 26 -10.54 7.19 -7.87
CA LEU A 26 -11.86 6.58 -7.70
C LEU A 26 -12.89 7.22 -8.64
N LYS A 27 -12.99 8.56 -8.63
CA LYS A 27 -13.94 9.33 -9.46
C LYS A 27 -13.72 9.07 -10.95
N GLY A 28 -12.47 9.08 -11.40
CA GLY A 28 -12.09 8.87 -12.79
C GLY A 28 -11.99 7.41 -13.21
N ARG A 29 -12.23 6.44 -12.29
CA ARG A 29 -12.03 5.00 -12.52
C ARG A 29 -10.65 4.67 -13.11
N LEU A 30 -9.63 5.39 -12.66
CA LEU A 30 -8.25 5.25 -13.16
C LEU A 30 -7.60 3.93 -12.72
N LEU A 31 -8.12 3.34 -11.65
CA LEU A 31 -7.66 2.07 -11.10
C LEU A 31 -8.81 1.06 -11.20
N VAL A 32 -8.61 0.01 -11.99
CA VAL A 32 -9.53 -1.12 -12.07
C VAL A 32 -9.14 -2.20 -11.07
N TRP A 33 -10.01 -3.18 -10.83
CA TRP A 33 -9.78 -4.22 -9.83
C TRP A 33 -8.44 -4.95 -9.99
N ALA A 34 -8.02 -5.22 -11.23
CA ALA A 34 -6.76 -5.89 -11.54
C ALA A 34 -5.51 -4.98 -11.40
N THR A 35 -5.70 -3.67 -11.23
CA THR A 35 -4.59 -2.71 -11.10
C THR A 35 -3.93 -2.86 -9.74
N LYS A 36 -2.61 -3.04 -9.75
CA LYS A 36 -1.78 -2.99 -8.55
C LYS A 36 -1.36 -1.54 -8.32
N LEU A 37 -1.63 -1.01 -7.13
CA LEU A 37 -1.20 0.31 -6.71
C LEU A 37 -0.06 0.17 -5.70
N MET A 38 1.04 0.84 -5.98
CA MET A 38 2.18 0.93 -5.09
C MET A 38 2.36 2.39 -4.67
N VAL A 39 2.24 2.67 -3.39
CA VAL A 39 2.50 4.00 -2.82
C VAL A 39 3.87 3.98 -2.14
N VAL A 40 4.74 4.94 -2.44
CA VAL A 40 6.06 5.09 -1.81
C VAL A 40 6.09 6.44 -1.11
N THR A 41 6.42 6.44 0.18
CA THR A 41 6.31 7.62 1.04
C THR A 41 7.19 7.47 2.28
N SER A 42 7.37 8.54 3.05
CA SER A 42 8.04 8.56 4.36
C SER A 42 7.13 9.16 5.44
N LEU A 43 5.81 9.13 5.22
CA LEU A 43 4.85 9.62 6.19
C LEU A 43 4.91 8.83 7.51
N PRO A 44 4.75 9.49 8.66
CA PRO A 44 4.64 8.80 9.95
C PRO A 44 3.54 7.73 9.94
N LEU A 45 3.78 6.60 10.59
CA LEU A 45 2.84 5.46 10.64
C LEU A 45 1.41 5.83 11.05
N PRO A 46 1.16 6.73 12.03
CA PRO A 46 -0.21 7.14 12.35
C PRO A 46 -0.93 7.84 11.18
N LYS A 47 -0.21 8.67 10.42
CA LYS A 47 -0.75 9.33 9.22
C LYS A 47 -1.02 8.32 8.12
N LEU A 48 -0.13 7.33 7.95
CA LEU A 48 -0.34 6.23 7.01
C LEU A 48 -1.57 5.41 7.35
N HIS A 49 -1.74 5.06 8.63
CA HIS A 49 -2.91 4.32 9.08
C HIS A 49 -4.20 5.08 8.76
N SER A 50 -4.25 6.38 9.09
CA SER A 50 -5.40 7.24 8.76
C SER A 50 -5.62 7.35 7.25
N LEU A 51 -4.57 7.55 6.45
CA LEU A 51 -4.69 7.66 5.00
C LEU A 51 -5.29 6.38 4.40
N LEU A 52 -4.80 5.22 4.82
CA LEU A 52 -5.22 3.92 4.33
C LEU A 52 -6.67 3.58 4.72
N SER A 53 -7.08 3.88 5.95
CA SER A 53 -8.44 3.57 6.42
C SER A 53 -9.48 4.55 5.88
N SER A 54 -9.11 5.82 5.67
CA SER A 54 -10.06 6.87 5.28
C SER A 54 -10.38 6.92 3.78
N HIS A 55 -9.62 6.25 2.91
CA HIS A 55 -9.82 6.33 1.45
C HIS A 55 -10.06 4.95 0.84
N TRP A 56 -11.22 4.78 0.18
CA TRP A 56 -11.63 3.53 -0.48
C TRP A 56 -10.56 2.97 -1.43
N THR A 57 -9.91 3.83 -2.21
CA THR A 57 -8.85 3.45 -3.15
C THR A 57 -7.70 2.71 -2.44
N PHE A 58 -7.32 3.14 -1.24
CA PHE A 58 -6.25 2.50 -0.50
C PHE A 58 -6.75 1.29 0.30
N SER A 59 -7.94 1.38 0.89
CA SER A 59 -8.49 0.32 1.73
C SER A 59 -8.99 -0.89 0.94
N MET A 60 -9.53 -0.70 -0.27
CA MET A 60 -10.27 -1.75 -0.99
C MET A 60 -9.56 -2.27 -2.24
N MET A 61 -8.70 -1.48 -2.88
CA MET A 61 -7.97 -1.91 -4.09
C MET A 61 -6.72 -2.72 -3.75
N ASN A 62 -6.08 -3.32 -4.77
CA ASN A 62 -4.79 -4.00 -4.65
C ASN A 62 -3.66 -3.00 -4.38
N THR A 63 -3.59 -2.51 -3.15
CA THR A 63 -2.67 -1.43 -2.73
C THR A 63 -1.63 -1.96 -1.75
N ILE A 64 -0.37 -1.62 -2.01
CA ILE A 64 0.74 -1.73 -1.06
C ILE A 64 1.40 -0.39 -0.86
N LEU A 65 1.94 -0.18 0.33
CA LEU A 65 2.60 1.05 0.73
C LEU A 65 4.01 0.76 1.23
N PHE A 66 5.00 1.36 0.60
CA PHE A 66 6.39 1.37 1.01
C PHE A 66 6.62 2.61 1.87
N ASN A 67 6.80 2.39 3.17
CA ASN A 67 7.20 3.42 4.10
C ASN A 67 8.73 3.43 4.21
N LEU A 68 9.35 4.47 3.69
CA LEU A 68 10.77 4.73 3.74
C LEU A 68 11.12 5.25 5.14
N ASP A 69 11.98 4.52 5.84
CA ASP A 69 12.69 5.05 7.00
C ASP A 69 14.07 5.53 6.53
N ASP A 70 14.17 6.84 6.31
CA ASP A 70 15.38 7.50 5.82
C ASP A 70 16.36 7.84 6.95
N SER A 71 16.16 7.31 8.16
CA SER A 71 17.06 7.53 9.30
C SER A 71 18.40 6.79 9.09
N PRO A 72 19.52 7.50 8.84
CA PRO A 72 20.82 6.86 8.71
C PRO A 72 21.26 6.25 10.05
N PRO A 73 22.02 5.15 10.08
CA PRO A 73 22.67 4.44 8.96
C PRO A 73 21.84 3.32 8.32
N ASN A 74 20.60 3.09 8.79
CA ASN A 74 19.84 1.88 8.49
C ASN A 74 18.69 2.18 7.55
N LEU A 75 18.98 2.39 6.26
CA LEU A 75 17.95 2.49 5.23
C LEU A 75 17.08 1.23 5.27
N ARG A 76 15.85 1.39 5.70
CA ARG A 76 14.89 0.30 5.84
C ARG A 76 13.57 0.75 5.25
N VAL A 77 12.97 -0.13 4.45
CA VAL A 77 11.64 0.11 3.93
C VAL A 77 10.70 -0.94 4.50
N SER A 78 9.61 -0.48 5.10
CA SER A 78 8.56 -1.38 5.58
C SER A 78 7.38 -1.33 4.63
N VAL A 79 6.90 -2.49 4.22
CA VAL A 79 5.79 -2.61 3.26
C VAL A 79 4.53 -2.99 4.00
N TYR A 80 3.49 -2.18 3.81
CA TYR A 80 2.19 -2.35 4.45
C TYR A 80 1.07 -2.51 3.43
N THR A 81 -0.01 -3.14 3.86
CA THR A 81 -1.29 -3.13 3.16
C THR A 81 -2.41 -2.96 4.18
N HIS A 82 -3.56 -2.48 3.72
CA HIS A 82 -4.76 -2.37 4.54
C HIS A 82 -5.68 -3.57 4.27
N LEU A 83 -6.05 -4.27 5.32
CA LEU A 83 -7.05 -5.33 5.30
C LEU A 83 -8.35 -4.77 5.90
N PRO A 84 -9.36 -4.44 5.08
CA PRO A 84 -10.58 -3.82 5.56
C PRO A 84 -11.48 -4.79 6.34
N TYR A 85 -11.36 -6.10 6.07
CA TYR A 85 -12.15 -7.15 6.70
C TYR A 85 -11.25 -8.22 7.30
N THR A 86 -11.12 -8.21 8.62
CA THR A 86 -10.49 -9.30 9.38
C THR A 86 -11.34 -9.64 10.60
N GLN A 87 -11.06 -10.77 11.27
CA GLN A 87 -11.77 -11.14 12.51
C GLN A 87 -11.64 -10.06 13.61
N GLU A 88 -10.54 -9.31 13.61
CA GLU A 88 -10.25 -8.23 14.57
C GLU A 88 -10.68 -6.84 14.06
N GLY A 89 -11.35 -6.76 12.90
CA GLY A 89 -11.73 -5.51 12.25
C GLY A 89 -10.72 -5.02 11.20
N ALA A 90 -10.88 -3.78 10.76
CA ALA A 90 -10.01 -3.20 9.74
C ALA A 90 -8.61 -2.92 10.31
N GLN A 91 -7.56 -3.40 9.65
CA GLN A 91 -6.19 -3.27 10.15
C GLN A 91 -5.15 -3.02 9.05
N MET A 92 -4.10 -2.27 9.40
CA MET A 92 -2.89 -2.14 8.58
C MET A 92 -1.90 -3.24 8.96
N VAL A 93 -1.48 -4.04 7.97
CA VAL A 93 -0.60 -5.20 8.18
C VAL A 93 0.70 -5.01 7.43
N GLY A 94 1.82 -5.23 8.12
CA GLY A 94 3.15 -5.31 7.48
C GLY A 94 3.28 -6.63 6.72
N VAL A 95 3.54 -6.56 5.42
CA VAL A 95 3.62 -7.73 4.52
C VAL A 95 5.04 -8.04 4.07
N ALA A 96 5.93 -7.04 4.04
CA ALA A 96 7.32 -7.23 3.68
C ALA A 96 8.21 -6.15 4.32
N SER A 97 9.51 -6.35 4.21
CA SER A 97 10.51 -5.32 4.49
C SER A 97 11.63 -5.40 3.48
N TRP A 98 12.27 -4.27 3.20
CA TRP A 98 13.45 -4.19 2.36
C TRP A 98 14.60 -3.50 3.08
N THR A 99 15.82 -3.99 2.87
CA THR A 99 17.07 -3.37 3.30
C THR A 99 18.11 -3.57 2.20
N PRO A 100 19.14 -2.71 2.08
CA PRO A 100 20.22 -2.90 1.11
C PRO A 100 20.92 -4.26 1.25
N GLN A 101 21.05 -4.78 2.47
CA GLN A 101 21.82 -6.00 2.77
C GLN A 101 21.03 -7.29 2.48
N ARG A 102 19.70 -7.29 2.69
CA ARG A 102 18.87 -8.49 2.54
C ARG A 102 17.93 -8.46 1.34
N GLY A 103 17.83 -7.32 0.65
CA GLY A 103 16.82 -7.10 -0.37
C GLY A 103 15.40 -7.15 0.20
N LEU A 104 14.42 -7.49 -0.64
CA LEU A 104 13.01 -7.60 -0.26
C LEU A 104 12.76 -8.95 0.42
N VAL A 105 12.29 -8.90 1.66
CA VAL A 105 11.88 -10.07 2.43
C VAL A 105 10.37 -9.98 2.67
N VAL A 106 9.60 -10.86 2.04
CA VAL A 106 8.16 -11.01 2.28
C VAL A 106 7.97 -11.81 3.56
N ARG A 107 7.08 -11.35 4.45
CA ARG A 107 6.81 -12.06 5.71
C ARG A 107 6.17 -13.41 5.43
N GLU A 108 6.52 -14.41 6.23
CA GLU A 108 6.05 -15.78 6.05
C GLU A 108 4.50 -15.85 6.03
N GLY A 109 3.97 -16.64 5.09
CA GLY A 109 2.52 -16.77 4.89
C GLY A 109 1.81 -15.53 4.34
N ARG A 110 2.53 -14.47 3.97
CA ARG A 110 1.95 -13.25 3.38
C ARG A 110 2.22 -13.15 1.88
N SER A 111 1.30 -12.49 1.18
CA SER A 111 1.49 -11.98 -0.18
C SER A 111 1.69 -10.47 -0.11
N LEU A 112 2.46 -9.89 -1.06
CA LEU A 112 2.54 -8.43 -1.20
C LEU A 112 1.15 -7.85 -1.44
N PHE A 113 0.37 -8.46 -2.34
CA PHE A 113 -1.02 -8.10 -2.59
C PHE A 113 -1.92 -9.24 -2.08
N PRO A 114 -2.26 -9.26 -0.78
CA PRO A 114 -3.16 -10.28 -0.26
C PRO A 114 -4.59 -10.05 -0.80
N PRO A 115 -5.37 -11.12 -0.99
CA PRO A 115 -6.79 -10.98 -1.30
C PRO A 115 -7.48 -10.25 -0.14
N LYS A 116 -8.20 -9.18 -0.47
CA LYS A 116 -8.95 -8.36 0.50
C LYS A 116 -10.36 -8.87 0.77
N PHE A 117 -10.85 -9.74 -0.12
CA PHE A 117 -12.18 -10.31 -0.09
C PHE A 117 -12.03 -11.81 -0.30
N PHE A 118 -12.75 -12.60 0.50
CA PHE A 118 -12.97 -14.00 0.19
C PHE A 118 -13.95 -14.07 -0.99
N LYS A 119 -13.78 -15.05 -1.88
CA LYS A 119 -14.77 -15.38 -2.89
C LYS A 119 -15.93 -16.13 -2.25
#